data_AF-A0A1S3N9E3-F1
#
_entry.id   AF-A0A1S3N9E3-F1
#
_cell.length_a   1.000
_cell.length_b   1.000
_cell.length_c   1.000
_cell.angle_alpha   90.00
_cell.angle_beta   90.00
_cell.angle_gamma   90.00
#
_symmetry.space_group_name_H-M   'P 1'
#
loop_
_entity.id
_entity.type
_entity.pdbx_description
1 polymer ?
#
loop_
_entity_poly.entity_id
_entity_poly.type
_entity_poly.pdbx_seq_one_letter_code
_entity_poly.pdbx_strand_id
1 'polypeptide(L)'
;MEWSRRAIPVSGIFLLFLRVTKQIDNVALRGVAAQSSLFNWEYSPSNVIDGNRNSNYNSGGSCSSTEFNTNPWWRVDLLDVYRVTAVTITNRGDCCPERLDGAEIRIGNSLENNGINNPRCAVIPKIPAGQTNTFQCNEMEGRYVVVVIPGQNKILTLCEVEVFATVKPPAPKSKRTVVRMKIQSDADLTDQAVGDQLLQQLHVEFLKQGVSNVQLRWRTQPDGQIFHCEEEEKEGGSTQTGDCGTEGG
;
A
#
# COMPACT_ATOMS: atom_id res chain seq x y z
N MET A 1 40.64 27.15 36.69
CA MET A 1 40.54 25.93 35.85
C MET A 1 39.26 26.06 35.05
N GLU A 2 39.37 26.60 33.85
CA GLU A 2 38.24 27.01 33.03
C GLU A 2 38.17 26.06 31.83
N TRP A 3 37.14 25.21 31.81
CA TRP A 3 36.95 24.22 30.75
C TRP A 3 36.33 24.93 29.54
N SER A 4 37.17 25.28 28.57
CA SER A 4 36.73 25.74 27.26
C SER A 4 36.07 24.57 26.49
N ARG A 5 34.73 24.51 26.50
CA ARG A 5 33.98 23.65 25.59
C ARG A 5 34.03 24.28 24.20
N ARG A 6 34.99 23.85 23.38
CA ARG A 6 34.94 24.10 21.94
C ARG A 6 33.76 23.31 21.37
N ALA A 7 32.71 24.02 20.95
CA ALA A 7 31.67 23.44 20.12
C ALA A 7 32.29 22.98 18.81
N ILE A 8 32.19 21.68 18.50
CA ILE A 8 32.58 21.12 17.21
C ILE A 8 31.51 21.58 16.21
N PRO A 9 31.84 22.31 15.14
CA PRO A 9 30.86 22.64 14.11
C PRO A 9 30.52 21.36 13.35
N VAL A 10 29.42 20.71 13.72
CA VAL A 10 28.83 19.63 12.91
C VAL A 10 28.17 20.29 11.70
N SER A 11 28.92 20.41 10.61
CA SER A 11 28.38 20.73 9.29
C SER A 11 27.67 19.46 8.77
N GLY A 12 26.42 19.28 9.20
CA GLY A 12 25.55 18.21 8.71
C GLY A 12 24.82 18.68 7.46
N ILE A 13 25.12 18.07 6.31
CA ILE A 13 24.26 18.17 5.14
C ILE A 13 22.97 17.42 5.48
N PHE A 14 21.94 18.17 5.90
CA PHE A 14 20.59 17.64 6.01
C PHE A 14 20.02 17.48 4.59
N LEU A 15 20.11 16.27 4.05
CA LEU A 15 19.36 15.91 2.85
C LEU A 15 17.87 15.89 3.23
N LEU A 16 17.18 17.01 2.96
CA LEU A 16 15.73 17.09 3.08
C LEU A 16 15.13 16.24 1.96
N PHE A 17 14.76 15.00 2.29
CA PHE A 17 13.98 14.15 1.38
C PHE A 17 12.54 14.68 1.32
N LEU A 18 12.29 15.63 0.42
CA LEU A 18 10.94 16.03 0.05
C LEU A 18 10.27 14.87 -0.69
N ARG A 19 9.39 14.13 -0.01
CA ARG A 19 8.47 13.20 -0.67
C ARG A 19 7.36 14.00 -1.32
N VAL A 20 7.49 14.28 -2.61
CA VAL A 20 6.38 14.78 -3.43
C VAL A 20 5.48 13.58 -3.75
N THR A 21 4.39 13.40 -2.99
CA THR A 21 3.36 12.44 -3.34
C THR A 21 2.44 13.08 -4.38
N LYS A 22 2.35 12.48 -5.57
CA LYS A 22 1.37 12.90 -6.58
C LYS A 22 -0.02 12.53 -6.06
N GLN A 23 -0.80 13.52 -5.67
CA GLN A 23 -2.22 13.35 -5.45
C GLN A 23 -2.87 13.03 -6.79
N ILE A 24 -3.66 11.97 -6.82
CA ILE A 24 -4.53 11.63 -7.94
C ILE A 24 -5.86 12.31 -7.67
N ASP A 25 -6.46 12.87 -8.72
CA ASP A 25 -7.83 13.38 -8.71
C ASP A 25 -8.83 12.23 -8.44
N ASN A 26 -10.12 12.46 -8.71
CA ASN A 26 -11.17 11.48 -8.47
C ASN A 26 -10.91 10.12 -9.16
N VAL A 27 -10.40 9.13 -8.40
CA VAL A 27 -10.13 7.78 -8.90
C VAL A 27 -11.39 6.95 -9.09
N ALA A 28 -12.52 7.38 -8.55
CA ALA A 28 -13.79 6.66 -8.66
C ALA A 28 -14.36 6.67 -10.08
N LEU A 29 -14.02 7.68 -10.91
CA LEU A 29 -14.49 7.83 -12.30
C LEU A 29 -14.18 6.63 -13.20
N ARG A 30 -13.17 5.83 -12.85
CA ARG A 30 -12.74 4.64 -13.61
C ARG A 30 -13.16 3.33 -12.93
N GLY A 31 -13.81 3.44 -11.79
CA GLY A 31 -14.23 2.30 -11.00
C GLY A 31 -15.48 1.64 -11.55
N VAL A 32 -15.86 0.54 -10.91
CA VAL A 32 -17.12 -0.17 -11.18
C VAL A 32 -17.98 -0.13 -9.93
N ALA A 33 -19.15 0.48 -10.04
CA ALA A 33 -20.06 0.66 -8.92
C ALA A 33 -21.11 -0.46 -8.82
N ALA A 34 -21.50 -0.80 -7.60
CA ALA A 34 -22.56 -1.75 -7.27
C ALA A 34 -23.32 -1.25 -6.03
N GLN A 35 -24.57 -1.70 -5.85
CA GLN A 35 -25.37 -1.38 -4.67
C GLN A 35 -26.25 -2.55 -4.24
N SER A 36 -26.74 -2.51 -3.01
CA SER A 36 -27.48 -3.61 -2.37
C SER A 36 -28.77 -4.02 -3.08
N SER A 37 -29.47 -3.05 -3.64
CA SER A 37 -30.69 -3.22 -4.41
C SER A 37 -30.88 -2.01 -5.33
N LEU A 38 -31.72 -2.15 -6.35
CA LEU A 38 -31.95 -1.11 -7.34
C LEU A 38 -33.41 -0.69 -7.29
N PHE A 39 -33.69 0.57 -6.96
CA PHE A 39 -35.07 1.07 -6.91
C PHE A 39 -35.76 0.97 -8.28
N ASN A 40 -35.06 1.40 -9.34
CA ASN A 40 -35.39 1.11 -10.73
C ASN A 40 -34.15 1.33 -11.62
N TRP A 41 -34.26 1.05 -12.92
CA TRP A 41 -33.14 1.11 -13.87
C TRP A 41 -32.53 2.52 -14.06
N GLU A 42 -33.26 3.59 -13.77
CA GLU A 42 -32.76 4.98 -13.88
C GLU A 42 -31.77 5.33 -12.76
N TYR A 43 -31.85 4.65 -11.62
CA TYR A 43 -31.05 4.92 -10.42
C TYR A 43 -29.87 3.94 -10.26
N SER A 44 -29.18 3.69 -11.37
CA SER A 44 -28.02 2.80 -11.44
C SER A 44 -26.90 3.24 -10.47
N PRO A 45 -26.19 2.30 -9.82
CA PRO A 45 -25.03 2.63 -8.98
C PRO A 45 -23.91 3.37 -9.73
N SER A 46 -23.79 3.20 -11.05
CA SER A 46 -22.78 3.88 -11.88
C SER A 46 -22.96 5.38 -11.96
N ASN A 47 -24.18 5.88 -11.75
CA ASN A 47 -24.51 7.30 -11.80
C ASN A 47 -23.74 8.11 -10.75
N VAL A 48 -23.35 7.47 -9.64
CA VAL A 48 -22.67 8.09 -8.50
C VAL A 48 -21.18 8.35 -8.77
N ILE A 49 -20.64 7.85 -9.88
CA ILE A 49 -19.22 8.01 -10.27
C ILE A 49 -19.12 8.50 -11.72
N ASP A 50 -20.15 9.16 -12.23
CA ASP A 50 -20.22 9.66 -13.60
C ASP A 50 -19.52 11.02 -13.77
N GLY A 51 -19.09 11.66 -12.67
CA GLY A 51 -18.45 12.96 -12.66
C GLY A 51 -19.43 14.13 -12.65
N ASN A 52 -20.71 13.90 -12.38
CA ASN A 52 -21.75 14.92 -12.40
C ASN A 52 -22.50 15.00 -11.06
N ARG A 53 -22.22 16.05 -10.29
CA ARG A 53 -22.85 16.33 -8.98
C ARG A 53 -24.31 16.79 -9.06
N ASN A 54 -25.05 16.53 -10.13
CA ASN A 54 -26.45 16.97 -10.24
C ASN A 54 -27.30 16.25 -9.18
N SER A 55 -27.71 17.01 -8.16
CA SER A 55 -28.47 16.49 -7.03
C SER A 55 -29.97 16.36 -7.27
N ASN A 56 -30.47 16.71 -8.46
CA ASN A 56 -31.89 16.60 -8.78
C ASN A 56 -32.26 15.17 -9.16
N TYR A 57 -32.85 14.45 -8.20
CA TYR A 57 -33.16 13.03 -8.29
C TYR A 57 -34.01 12.66 -9.52
N ASN A 58 -35.05 13.46 -9.84
CA ASN A 58 -36.04 13.11 -10.87
C ASN A 58 -35.65 13.53 -12.30
N SER A 59 -34.58 14.32 -12.47
CA SER A 59 -34.28 14.92 -13.79
C SER A 59 -32.80 15.01 -14.13
N GLY A 60 -31.95 14.30 -13.37
CA GLY A 60 -30.50 14.40 -13.52
C GLY A 60 -29.79 13.15 -14.03
N GLY A 61 -30.36 11.95 -13.86
CA GLY A 61 -29.67 10.69 -14.17
C GLY A 61 -28.37 10.45 -13.38
N SER A 62 -27.95 11.34 -12.48
CA SER A 62 -26.69 11.25 -11.71
C SER A 62 -26.86 10.78 -10.28
N CYS A 63 -28.09 10.50 -9.82
CA CYS A 63 -28.28 9.88 -8.51
C CYS A 63 -28.51 8.37 -8.64
N SER A 64 -28.01 7.58 -7.68
CA SER A 64 -28.45 6.21 -7.46
C SER A 64 -29.37 6.10 -6.26
N SER A 65 -30.17 5.04 -6.21
CA SER A 65 -31.11 4.79 -5.13
C SER A 65 -31.35 3.30 -4.94
N THR A 66 -31.32 2.88 -3.69
CA THR A 66 -31.73 1.54 -3.30
C THR A 66 -33.23 1.49 -3.04
N GLU A 67 -33.79 0.29 -3.05
CA GLU A 67 -35.08 0.05 -2.40
C GLU A 67 -34.94 0.16 -0.87
N PHE A 68 -36.07 0.10 -0.15
CA PHE A 68 -36.06 -0.07 1.29
C PHE A 68 -35.38 -1.39 1.66
N ASN A 69 -34.31 -1.30 2.47
CA ASN A 69 -33.59 -2.48 2.91
C ASN A 69 -33.02 -2.31 4.34
N THR A 70 -32.54 -3.40 4.91
CA THR A 70 -31.68 -3.39 6.09
C THR A 70 -30.25 -3.18 5.64
N ASN A 71 -29.56 -2.20 6.22
CA ASN A 71 -28.19 -1.84 5.91
C ASN A 71 -27.93 -1.62 4.40
N PRO A 72 -28.73 -0.79 3.68
CA PRO A 72 -28.48 -0.53 2.27
C PRO A 72 -27.09 0.06 2.07
N TRP A 73 -26.42 -0.38 1.00
CA TRP A 73 -25.05 -0.01 0.72
C TRP A 73 -24.83 0.26 -0.76
N TRP A 74 -23.88 1.13 -1.03
CA TRP A 74 -23.29 1.39 -2.34
C TRP A 74 -21.78 1.18 -2.23
N ARG A 75 -21.14 0.66 -3.28
CA ARG A 75 -19.71 0.39 -3.34
C ARG A 75 -19.16 0.76 -4.71
N VAL A 76 -17.95 1.30 -4.74
CA VAL A 76 -17.10 1.32 -5.94
C VAL A 76 -15.89 0.40 -5.76
N ASP A 77 -15.63 -0.42 -6.77
CA ASP A 77 -14.35 -1.10 -6.98
C ASP A 77 -13.43 -0.17 -7.78
N LEU A 78 -12.36 0.31 -7.15
CA LEU A 78 -11.39 1.22 -7.76
C LEU A 78 -10.42 0.53 -8.73
N LEU A 79 -10.55 -0.80 -8.91
CA LEU A 79 -9.77 -1.68 -9.78
C LEU A 79 -8.30 -1.89 -9.35
N ASP A 80 -7.79 -1.06 -8.46
CA ASP A 80 -6.47 -1.20 -7.83
C ASP A 80 -6.54 -0.74 -6.36
N VAL A 81 -5.49 -1.04 -5.59
CA VAL A 81 -5.36 -0.62 -4.19
C VAL A 81 -4.78 0.79 -4.13
N TYR A 82 -5.54 1.72 -3.54
CA TYR A 82 -5.16 3.11 -3.36
C TYR A 82 -4.94 3.47 -1.90
N ARG A 83 -4.18 4.54 -1.64
CA ARG A 83 -4.15 5.23 -0.36
C ARG A 83 -5.14 6.38 -0.40
N VAL A 84 -6.36 6.13 0.06
CA VAL A 84 -7.46 7.09 -0.02
C VAL A 84 -7.23 8.22 0.99
N THR A 85 -7.04 9.44 0.49
CA THR A 85 -6.82 10.63 1.30
C THR A 85 -8.14 11.23 1.75
N ALA A 86 -9.14 11.27 0.85
CA ALA A 86 -10.45 11.85 1.14
C ALA A 86 -11.54 11.24 0.26
N VAL A 87 -12.77 11.28 0.76
CA VAL A 87 -13.97 10.92 0.00
C VAL A 87 -14.94 12.11 0.04
N THR A 88 -15.44 12.51 -1.11
CA THR A 88 -16.41 13.59 -1.25
C THR A 88 -17.75 13.03 -1.67
N ILE A 89 -18.84 13.45 -1.02
CA ILE A 89 -20.19 12.92 -1.24
C ILE A 89 -21.15 14.06 -1.51
N THR A 90 -21.91 13.94 -2.60
CA THR A 90 -23.03 14.82 -2.93
C THR A 90 -24.36 14.15 -2.57
N ASN A 91 -25.14 14.82 -1.73
CA ASN A 91 -26.45 14.33 -1.29
C ASN A 91 -27.56 14.73 -2.26
N ARG A 92 -28.71 14.07 -2.15
CA ARG A 92 -29.94 14.41 -2.88
C ARG A 92 -30.39 15.85 -2.56
N GLY A 93 -30.90 16.57 -3.57
CA GLY A 93 -31.24 17.99 -3.48
C GLY A 93 -32.70 18.37 -3.54
N ASP A 94 -33.56 17.55 -4.16
CA ASP A 94 -34.99 17.85 -4.33
C ASP A 94 -35.84 17.48 -3.11
N CYS A 95 -35.44 16.45 -2.35
CA CYS A 95 -36.07 16.10 -1.08
C CYS A 95 -35.16 15.22 -0.23
N CYS A 96 -35.62 14.97 1.00
CA CYS A 96 -35.22 13.81 1.78
C CYS A 96 -33.71 13.70 2.12
N PRO A 97 -32.97 14.81 2.32
CA PRO A 97 -31.53 14.75 2.58
C PRO A 97 -31.18 14.00 3.87
N GLU A 98 -32.09 14.01 4.85
CA GLU A 98 -31.94 13.37 6.16
C GLU A 98 -31.79 11.85 6.09
N ARG A 99 -32.12 11.23 4.95
CA ARG A 99 -31.96 9.78 4.76
C ARG A 99 -30.50 9.33 4.85
N LEU A 100 -29.56 10.20 4.48
CA LEU A 100 -28.12 9.92 4.53
C LEU A 100 -27.51 10.13 5.94
N ASP A 101 -28.26 10.69 6.88
CA ASP A 101 -27.77 10.97 8.23
C ASP A 101 -27.38 9.67 8.95
N GLY A 102 -26.15 9.64 9.47
CA GLY A 102 -25.58 8.47 10.14
C GLY A 102 -24.98 7.42 9.20
N ALA A 103 -24.94 7.67 7.88
CA ALA A 103 -24.25 6.78 6.95
C ALA A 103 -22.74 6.69 7.26
N GLU A 104 -22.12 5.59 6.87
CA GLU A 104 -20.72 5.31 7.14
C GLU A 104 -19.94 5.12 5.84
N ILE A 105 -18.79 5.76 5.75
CA ILE A 105 -17.81 5.55 4.68
C ILE A 105 -16.79 4.51 5.17
N ARG A 106 -16.61 3.43 4.42
CA ARG A 106 -15.71 2.32 4.75
C ARG A 106 -14.77 2.03 3.60
N ILE A 107 -13.51 1.75 3.92
CA ILE A 107 -12.43 1.62 2.95
C ILE A 107 -11.60 0.40 3.29
N GLY A 108 -11.36 -0.47 2.31
CA GLY A 108 -10.48 -1.61 2.50
C GLY A 108 -10.39 -2.52 1.29
N ASN A 109 -9.82 -3.71 1.49
CA ASN A 109 -9.54 -4.68 0.44
C ASN A 109 -10.42 -5.94 0.51
N SER A 110 -11.30 -6.05 1.52
CA SER A 110 -12.19 -7.19 1.66
C SER A 110 -13.54 -6.94 1.00
N LEU A 111 -14.09 -7.97 0.36
CA LEU A 111 -15.48 -8.03 -0.10
C LEU A 111 -16.39 -8.81 0.85
N GLU A 112 -15.87 -9.30 1.98
CA GLU A 112 -16.68 -9.93 3.00
C GLU A 112 -17.83 -9.01 3.43
N ASN A 113 -19.05 -9.55 3.50
CA ASN A 113 -20.26 -8.78 3.74
C ASN A 113 -20.36 -7.55 2.82
N ASN A 114 -20.07 -7.73 1.54
CA ASN A 114 -20.03 -6.68 0.50
C ASN A 114 -19.01 -5.54 0.75
N GLY A 115 -18.07 -5.72 1.68
CA GLY A 115 -17.10 -4.71 2.10
C GLY A 115 -17.60 -3.81 3.23
N ILE A 116 -18.79 -4.06 3.78
CA ILE A 116 -19.35 -3.33 4.93
C ILE A 116 -18.52 -3.56 6.21
N ASN A 117 -17.74 -4.64 6.28
CA ASN A 117 -16.88 -4.90 7.44
C ASN A 117 -15.51 -4.20 7.35
N ASN A 118 -15.19 -3.54 6.22
CA ASN A 118 -13.93 -2.80 6.10
C ASN A 118 -13.84 -1.66 7.14
N PRO A 119 -12.62 -1.25 7.51
CA PRO A 119 -12.40 -0.12 8.42
C PRO A 119 -13.20 1.13 8.03
N ARG A 120 -13.75 1.81 9.03
CA ARG A 120 -14.53 3.03 8.85
C ARG A 120 -13.61 4.24 8.68
N CYS A 121 -13.75 4.98 7.58
CA CYS A 121 -13.13 6.29 7.39
C CYS A 121 -13.87 7.36 8.17
N ALA A 122 -15.19 7.48 7.96
CA ALA A 122 -16.00 8.54 8.56
C ALA A 122 -17.45 8.09 8.79
N VAL A 123 -18.12 8.78 9.71
CA VAL A 123 -19.58 8.80 9.83
C VAL A 123 -20.06 10.12 9.27
N ILE A 124 -21.06 10.08 8.39
CA ILE A 124 -21.70 11.24 7.81
C ILE A 124 -22.74 11.74 8.83
N PRO A 125 -22.51 12.89 9.50
CA PRO A 125 -23.47 13.37 10.49
C PRO A 125 -24.74 13.86 9.79
N LYS A 126 -24.55 14.76 8.81
CA LYS A 126 -25.59 15.34 7.98
C LYS A 126 -24.94 15.99 6.76
N ILE A 127 -25.59 15.89 5.61
CA ILE A 127 -25.27 16.69 4.43
C ILE A 127 -26.58 17.35 3.99
N PRO A 128 -26.69 18.69 4.00
CA PRO A 128 -27.92 19.36 3.58
C PRO A 128 -28.30 19.04 2.13
N ALA A 129 -29.55 19.34 1.76
CA ALA A 129 -30.07 19.07 0.42
C ALA A 129 -29.16 19.65 -0.67
N GLY A 130 -28.71 18.79 -1.59
CA GLY A 130 -27.92 19.13 -2.76
C GLY A 130 -26.49 19.58 -2.45
N GLN A 131 -26.07 19.50 -1.19
CA GLN A 131 -24.73 19.88 -0.80
C GLN A 131 -23.74 18.73 -1.00
N THR A 132 -22.48 19.13 -1.11
CA THR A 132 -21.34 18.24 -1.25
C THR A 132 -20.41 18.42 -0.06
N ASN A 133 -20.10 17.35 0.66
CA ASN A 133 -19.16 17.39 1.78
C ASN A 133 -17.99 16.44 1.55
N THR A 134 -16.80 16.85 2.00
CA THR A 134 -15.56 16.06 1.92
C THR A 134 -15.17 15.53 3.29
N PHE A 135 -14.82 14.24 3.36
CA PHE A 135 -14.41 13.52 4.56
C PHE A 135 -12.96 13.06 4.40
N GLN A 136 -12.10 13.41 5.37
CA GLN A 136 -10.69 13.02 5.34
C GLN A 136 -10.53 11.57 5.83
N CYS A 137 -9.80 10.77 5.07
CA CYS A 137 -9.58 9.34 5.31
C CYS A 137 -8.13 8.98 5.60
N ASN A 138 -7.24 9.96 5.82
CA ASN A 138 -5.89 9.76 6.36
C ASN A 138 -5.03 8.67 5.65
N GLU A 139 -5.06 8.65 4.31
CA GLU A 139 -4.32 7.68 3.48
C GLU A 139 -4.70 6.20 3.72
N MET A 140 -5.93 5.92 4.14
CA MET A 140 -6.41 4.54 4.31
C MET A 140 -6.20 3.71 3.05
N GLU A 141 -5.56 2.55 3.19
CA GLU A 141 -5.32 1.63 2.08
C GLU A 141 -6.60 0.84 1.74
N GLY A 142 -7.05 0.90 0.49
CA GLY A 142 -8.21 0.14 0.04
C GLY A 142 -8.43 0.17 -1.47
N ARG A 143 -8.97 -0.93 -1.98
CA ARG A 143 -9.52 -1.07 -3.34
C ARG A 143 -11.02 -0.77 -3.40
N TYR A 144 -11.73 -1.02 -2.31
CA TYR A 144 -13.17 -0.82 -2.23
C TYR A 144 -13.50 0.36 -1.31
N VAL A 145 -14.35 1.25 -1.79
CA VAL A 145 -14.99 2.30 -0.99
C VAL A 145 -16.47 1.99 -0.91
N VAL A 146 -17.00 1.89 0.30
CA VAL A 146 -18.39 1.52 0.60
C VAL A 146 -19.05 2.64 1.37
N VAL A 147 -20.26 3.02 0.98
CA VAL A 147 -21.15 3.88 1.76
C VAL A 147 -22.33 3.02 2.20
N VAL A 148 -22.57 2.93 3.51
CA VAL A 148 -23.64 2.10 4.09
C VAL A 148 -24.45 2.90 5.09
N ILE A 149 -25.77 2.69 5.14
CA ILE A 149 -26.64 3.26 6.18
C ILE A 149 -27.03 2.14 7.14
N PRO A 150 -26.46 2.05 8.35
CA PRO A 150 -26.87 1.06 9.32
C PRO A 150 -28.34 1.21 9.75
N GLY A 151 -29.00 0.08 9.97
CA GLY A 151 -30.37 0.01 10.47
C GLY A 151 -31.36 -0.57 9.47
N GLN A 152 -32.61 -0.71 9.92
CA GLN A 152 -33.72 -1.27 9.14
C GLN A 152 -34.50 -0.18 8.42
N ASN A 153 -35.19 -0.55 7.34
CA ASN A 153 -36.10 0.31 6.58
C ASN A 153 -35.42 1.62 6.11
N LYS A 154 -34.19 1.49 5.60
CA LYS A 154 -33.41 2.61 5.08
C LYS A 154 -33.42 2.61 3.55
N ILE A 155 -33.28 3.80 2.98
CA ILE A 155 -33.01 4.03 1.56
C ILE A 155 -31.69 4.79 1.47
N LEU A 156 -30.74 4.26 0.71
CA LEU A 156 -29.52 4.99 0.37
C LEU A 156 -29.72 5.71 -0.96
N THR A 157 -29.44 7.00 -0.99
CA THR A 157 -29.41 7.80 -2.22
C THR A 157 -28.14 8.65 -2.21
N LEU A 158 -27.39 8.58 -3.31
CA LEU A 158 -26.14 9.30 -3.50
C LEU A 158 -26.18 9.91 -4.89
N CYS A 159 -25.71 11.15 -5.05
CA CYS A 159 -25.69 11.83 -6.34
C CYS A 159 -24.28 12.06 -6.89
N GLU A 160 -23.24 11.90 -6.07
CA GLU A 160 -21.86 11.74 -6.53
C GLU A 160 -21.02 11.23 -5.37
N VAL A 161 -20.07 10.35 -5.63
CA VAL A 161 -19.01 9.94 -4.72
C VAL A 161 -17.67 10.07 -5.44
N GLU A 162 -16.85 10.99 -4.96
CA GLU A 162 -15.51 11.19 -5.48
C GLU A 162 -14.49 10.65 -4.48
N VAL A 163 -13.51 9.90 -4.98
CA VAL A 163 -12.48 9.30 -4.15
C VAL A 163 -11.13 9.92 -4.53
N PHE A 164 -10.50 10.61 -3.59
CA PHE A 164 -9.18 11.19 -3.77
C PHE A 164 -8.14 10.31 -3.10
N ALA A 165 -7.03 10.08 -3.77
CA ALA A 165 -6.00 9.18 -3.29
C ALA A 165 -4.60 9.60 -3.71
N THR A 166 -3.60 9.05 -3.04
CA THR A 166 -2.23 9.02 -3.56
C THR A 166 -1.97 7.68 -4.22
N VAL A 167 -1.19 7.69 -5.30
CA VAL A 167 -0.68 6.43 -5.87
C VAL A 167 0.17 5.76 -4.81
N LYS A 168 -0.08 4.47 -4.53
CA LYS A 168 0.88 3.67 -3.76
C LYS A 168 2.24 3.83 -4.45
N PRO A 169 3.28 4.34 -3.77
CA PRO A 169 4.60 4.37 -4.38
C PRO A 169 4.89 2.96 -4.87
N PRO A 170 5.37 2.77 -6.12
CA PRO A 170 5.72 1.45 -6.59
C PRO A 170 6.61 0.81 -5.53
N ALA A 171 6.26 -0.42 -5.11
CA ALA A 171 7.10 -1.15 -4.17
C ALA A 171 8.55 -1.03 -4.67
N PRO A 172 9.52 -0.68 -3.80
CA PRO A 172 10.89 -0.51 -4.24
C PRO A 172 11.28 -1.77 -5.01
N LYS A 173 11.57 -1.61 -6.31
CA LYS A 173 11.95 -2.75 -7.15
C LYS A 173 13.26 -3.28 -6.58
N SER A 174 13.18 -4.38 -5.84
CA SER A 174 14.35 -5.10 -5.37
C SER A 174 15.11 -5.61 -6.59
N LYS A 175 16.27 -5.00 -6.88
CA LYS A 175 17.20 -5.55 -7.86
C LYS A 175 18.04 -6.60 -7.14
N ARG A 176 17.89 -7.86 -7.54
CA ARG A 176 18.78 -8.93 -7.07
C ARG A 176 20.07 -8.88 -7.88
N THR A 177 21.17 -8.54 -7.21
CA THR A 177 22.52 -8.59 -7.76
C THR A 177 23.24 -9.79 -7.16
N VAL A 178 23.89 -10.61 -7.98
CA VAL A 178 24.76 -11.70 -7.50
C VAL A 178 26.20 -11.22 -7.64
N VAL A 179 26.91 -11.14 -6.53
CA VAL A 179 28.35 -10.83 -6.50
C VAL A 179 29.09 -12.15 -6.30
N ARG A 180 30.04 -12.45 -7.19
CA ARG A 180 31.00 -13.54 -6.97
C ARG A 180 32.19 -12.96 -6.23
N MET A 181 32.53 -13.55 -5.08
CA MET A 181 33.62 -13.11 -4.23
C MET A 181 34.56 -14.29 -4.03
N LYS A 182 35.86 -14.05 -4.13
CA LYS A 182 36.87 -14.99 -3.64
C LYS A 182 37.13 -14.65 -2.18
N ILE A 183 37.07 -15.65 -1.32
CA ILE A 183 37.30 -15.51 0.12
C ILE A 183 38.54 -16.32 0.44
N GLN A 184 39.55 -15.66 0.99
CA GLN A 184 40.72 -16.32 1.55
C GLN A 184 40.51 -16.38 3.06
N SER A 185 40.37 -17.58 3.60
CA SER A 185 40.10 -17.86 5.01
C SER A 185 40.75 -19.18 5.40
N ASP A 186 41.26 -19.24 6.62
CA ASP A 186 41.75 -20.45 7.28
C ASP A 186 40.62 -21.23 8.00
N ALA A 187 39.47 -20.59 8.24
CA ALA A 187 38.28 -21.22 8.79
C ALA A 187 37.56 -22.13 7.77
N ASP A 188 36.92 -23.19 8.28
CA ASP A 188 36.07 -24.10 7.49
C ASP A 188 34.79 -23.37 7.02
N LEU A 189 34.77 -23.04 5.73
CA LEU A 189 33.64 -22.37 5.08
C LEU A 189 32.45 -23.30 4.81
N THR A 190 32.60 -24.62 5.00
CA THR A 190 31.49 -25.57 4.88
C THR A 190 30.62 -25.59 6.15
N ASP A 191 31.14 -25.07 7.27
CA ASP A 191 30.36 -24.86 8.50
C ASP A 191 29.37 -23.69 8.31
N GLN A 192 28.09 -23.99 8.55
CA GLN A 192 27.00 -23.03 8.45
C GLN A 192 27.19 -21.82 9.40
N ALA A 193 27.71 -22.03 10.61
CA ALA A 193 27.92 -20.97 11.59
C ALA A 193 29.02 -19.99 11.15
N VAL A 194 30.09 -20.50 10.51
CA VAL A 194 31.14 -19.68 9.91
C VAL A 194 30.56 -18.86 8.75
N GLY A 195 29.75 -19.49 7.90
CA GLY A 195 29.03 -18.81 6.82
C GLY A 195 28.12 -17.68 7.32
N ASP A 196 27.37 -17.90 8.40
CA ASP A 196 26.48 -16.89 8.99
C ASP A 196 27.27 -15.72 9.64
N GLN A 197 28.38 -16.01 10.31
CA GLN A 197 29.28 -14.98 10.84
C GLN A 197 29.86 -14.10 9.74
N LEU A 198 30.32 -14.70 8.63
CA LEU A 198 30.83 -13.97 7.47
C LEU A 198 29.75 -13.09 6.84
N LEU A 199 28.54 -13.60 6.70
CA LEU A 199 27.41 -12.84 6.17
C LEU A 199 27.09 -11.61 7.04
N GLN A 200 27.16 -11.77 8.36
CA GLN A 200 26.95 -10.69 9.31
C GLN A 200 28.08 -9.64 9.27
N GLN A 201 29.33 -10.08 9.15
CA GLN A 201 30.47 -9.17 8.96
C GLN A 201 30.33 -8.34 7.67
N LEU A 202 29.97 -8.98 6.55
CA LEU A 202 29.72 -8.29 5.29
C LEU A 202 28.59 -7.27 5.40
N HIS A 203 27.52 -7.60 6.13
CA HIS A 203 26.42 -6.67 6.37
C HIS A 203 26.90 -5.42 7.13
N VAL A 204 27.68 -5.59 8.20
CA VAL A 204 28.25 -4.48 8.98
C VAL A 204 29.17 -3.62 8.11
N GLU A 205 30.01 -4.22 7.28
CA GLU A 205 30.93 -3.46 6.44
C GLU A 205 30.19 -2.65 5.37
N PHE A 206 29.14 -3.21 4.76
CA PHE A 206 28.28 -2.48 3.84
C PHE A 206 27.62 -1.27 4.51
N LEU A 207 27.16 -1.41 5.75
CA LEU A 207 26.61 -0.29 6.52
C LEU A 207 27.65 0.83 6.74
N LYS A 208 28.92 0.49 7.04
CA LYS A 208 29.99 1.49 7.19
C LYS A 208 30.31 2.23 5.89
N GLN A 209 30.20 1.54 4.75
CA GLN A 209 30.39 2.12 3.41
C GLN A 209 29.16 2.93 2.92
N GLY A 210 28.16 3.13 3.78
CA GLY A 210 26.94 3.90 3.45
C GLY A 210 25.93 3.11 2.61
N VAL A 211 26.13 1.80 2.42
CA VAL A 211 25.20 0.92 1.74
C VAL A 211 24.14 0.47 2.75
N SER A 212 22.98 1.10 2.71
CA SER A 212 21.81 0.75 3.53
C SER A 212 20.69 0.13 2.67
N ASN A 213 19.73 -0.56 3.30
CA ASN A 213 18.61 -1.24 2.63
C ASN A 213 19.00 -2.42 1.71
N VAL A 214 20.06 -3.17 2.07
CA VAL A 214 20.48 -4.38 1.36
C VAL A 214 20.24 -5.62 2.21
N GLN A 215 19.56 -6.61 1.65
CA GLN A 215 19.41 -7.94 2.24
C GLN A 215 20.46 -8.88 1.64
N LEU A 216 21.43 -9.30 2.45
CA LEU A 216 22.46 -10.27 2.04
C LEU A 216 22.00 -11.69 2.35
N ARG A 217 22.33 -12.62 1.45
CA ARG A 217 22.19 -14.07 1.67
C ARG A 217 23.16 -14.82 0.78
N TRP A 218 23.64 -15.95 1.27
CA TRP A 218 24.35 -16.91 0.45
C TRP A 218 23.45 -17.52 -0.62
N ARG A 219 24.05 -17.90 -1.75
CA ARG A 219 23.36 -18.64 -2.82
C ARG A 219 23.85 -20.08 -2.78
N THR A 220 22.95 -20.99 -2.46
CA THR A 220 23.17 -22.43 -2.64
C THR A 220 23.22 -22.76 -4.12
N GLN A 221 24.23 -23.54 -4.51
CA GLN A 221 24.42 -24.06 -5.86
C GLN A 221 23.62 -25.35 -6.07
N PRO A 222 23.48 -25.84 -7.32
CA PRO A 222 22.69 -27.05 -7.60
C PRO A 222 23.16 -28.31 -6.87
N ASP A 223 24.44 -28.37 -6.50
CA ASP A 223 25.07 -29.43 -5.70
C ASP A 223 24.79 -29.31 -4.18
N GLY A 224 24.09 -28.27 -3.75
CA GLY A 224 23.78 -28.03 -2.35
C GLY A 224 24.86 -27.25 -1.58
N GLN A 225 26.00 -26.94 -2.19
CA GLN A 225 27.08 -26.19 -1.55
C GLN A 225 26.96 -24.68 -1.79
N ILE A 226 27.57 -23.88 -0.92
CA ILE A 226 27.64 -22.42 -1.04
C ILE A 226 29.01 -21.99 -1.56
N PHE A 227 30.07 -22.54 -0.96
CA PHE A 227 31.46 -22.24 -1.27
C PHE A 227 32.10 -23.41 -2.01
N HIS A 228 32.98 -23.10 -2.96
CA HIS A 228 33.83 -24.08 -3.63
C HIS A 228 35.28 -23.64 -3.50
N CYS A 229 36.15 -24.60 -3.24
CA CYS A 229 37.58 -24.40 -3.30
C CYS A 229 37.98 -24.32 -4.78
N GLU A 230 38.70 -23.28 -5.17
CA GLU A 230 39.34 -23.25 -6.49
C GLU A 230 40.55 -24.19 -6.43
N GLU A 231 40.68 -25.11 -7.39
CA GLU A 231 41.90 -25.88 -7.58
C GLU A 231 42.96 -24.94 -8.18
N GLU A 232 44.12 -24.82 -7.52
CA GLU A 232 45.24 -24.05 -8.08
C GLU A 232 45.90 -24.84 -9.22
N GLU A 233 45.78 -24.36 -10.46
CA GLU A 233 46.62 -24.86 -11.56
C GLU A 233 48.06 -24.37 -11.35
N LYS A 234 48.97 -25.28 -10.97
CA LYS A 234 50.42 -25.01 -11.02
C LYS A 234 50.92 -25.10 -12.46
N GLU A 235 51.75 -24.15 -12.88
CA GLU A 235 52.59 -24.26 -14.09
C GLU A 235 53.47 -25.52 -13.96
N GLY A 236 53.06 -26.63 -14.58
CA GLY A 236 53.76 -27.92 -14.47
C GLY A 236 52.90 -29.17 -14.58
N GLY A 237 51.58 -29.07 -14.76
CA GLY A 237 50.74 -30.22 -15.17
C GLY A 237 50.45 -31.28 -14.10
N SER A 238 50.69 -30.98 -12.82
CA SER A 238 50.22 -31.82 -11.70
C SER A 238 49.10 -31.10 -10.94
N THR A 239 47.87 -31.61 -11.05
CA THR A 239 46.72 -31.17 -10.26
C THR A 239 46.90 -31.63 -8.81
N GLN A 240 47.09 -30.70 -7.88
CA GLN A 240 46.86 -30.93 -6.45
C GLN A 240 45.59 -30.16 -6.10
N THR A 241 44.60 -30.86 -5.55
CA THR A 241 43.47 -30.22 -4.88
C THR A 241 44.02 -29.28 -3.81
N GLY A 242 43.68 -27.99 -3.88
CA GLY A 242 43.97 -27.05 -2.80
C GLY A 242 43.35 -27.59 -1.52
N ASP A 243 44.17 -27.73 -0.48
CA ASP A 243 43.76 -28.28 0.81
C ASP A 243 42.80 -27.30 1.50
N CYS A 244 41.50 -27.58 1.38
CA CYS A 244 40.48 -26.96 2.21
C CYS A 244 40.43 -27.75 3.52
N GLY A 245 41.38 -27.40 4.40
CA GLY A 245 41.73 -28.09 5.64
C GLY A 245 40.68 -29.05 6.18
N THR A 246 40.91 -30.33 5.94
CA THR A 246 40.34 -31.39 6.78
C THR A 246 41.50 -32.13 7.45
N GLU A 247 42.01 -31.59 8.55
CA GLU A 247 42.76 -32.37 9.52
C GLU A 247 41.91 -32.54 10.79
N GLY A 248 41.05 -33.56 10.78
CA GLY A 248 40.44 -34.10 11.98
C GLY A 248 41.17 -35.38 12.38
N GLY A 249 42.09 -35.26 13.34
CA GLY A 249 42.67 -36.35 14.12
C GLY A 249 42.20 -36.27 15.56
#